data_AF-A0A538C2S8-F1
#
_entry.id   AF-A0A538C2S8-F1
#
_cell.length_a   1.000
_cell.length_b   1.000
_cell.length_c   1.000
_cell.angle_alpha   90.00
_cell.angle_beta   90.00
_cell.angle_gamma   90.00
#
_symmetry.space_group_name_H-M   'P 1'
#
loop_
_entity.id
_entity.type
_entity.pdbx_description
1 polymer ?
#
loop_
_entity_poly.entity_id
_entity_poly.type
_entity_poly.pdbx_seq_one_letter_code
_entity_poly.pdbx_strand_id
1 'polypeptide(L)'
;MLDRYSRFAPLTGAAWAVLAVVAIVVGPGETPEGDSRPFKVVHFYSSHTSEIETAGILFTIAFLAFLLFSGSLRAHLRRTPAVEPLATLALGAVVLMGGAAGIGGGIEFGLAHNIDHVTPQVAQAVNLVSREVFLPVVVGGVIFGLCNGLAILRGALLPRWLGWVAIVMAITFAVPPAIFVGFILLLAWSLVVAVLMFLRPGGAEPSVVPVGA
;
A
#
# COMPACT_ATOMS: atom_id res chain seq x y z
N MET A 1 -7.83 -10.14 26.59
CA MET A 1 -8.16 -8.82 25.99
C MET A 1 -7.61 -8.63 24.57
N LEU A 2 -6.43 -9.19 24.22
CA LEU A 2 -5.86 -9.11 22.86
C LEU A 2 -6.72 -9.78 21.76
N ASP A 3 -7.48 -10.83 22.10
CA ASP A 3 -8.34 -11.55 21.13
C ASP A 3 -9.53 -10.75 20.59
N ARG A 4 -10.03 -9.76 21.33
CA ARG A 4 -11.13 -8.92 20.84
C ARG A 4 -10.65 -7.93 19.77
N TYR A 5 -9.38 -7.55 19.81
CA TYR A 5 -8.78 -6.62 18.85
C TYR A 5 -8.25 -7.33 17.60
N SER A 6 -7.84 -8.60 17.71
CA SER A 6 -7.38 -9.41 16.56
C SER A 6 -8.47 -9.57 15.48
N ARG A 7 -9.75 -9.60 15.86
CA ARG A 7 -10.88 -9.65 14.91
C ARG A 7 -10.98 -8.41 14.02
N PHE A 8 -10.51 -7.26 14.50
CA PHE A 8 -10.56 -5.98 13.79
C PHE A 8 -9.28 -5.70 13.00
N ALA A 9 -8.22 -6.49 13.21
CA ALA A 9 -6.97 -6.33 12.50
C ALA A 9 -7.11 -6.31 10.97
N PRO A 10 -8.02 -7.09 10.33
CA PRO A 10 -8.25 -6.98 8.88
C PRO A 10 -8.81 -5.61 8.43
N LEU A 11 -9.51 -4.86 9.30
CA LEU A 11 -10.09 -3.57 8.94
C LEU A 11 -9.04 -2.50 8.64
N THR A 12 -7.79 -2.69 9.02
CA THR A 12 -6.71 -1.79 8.60
C THR A 12 -6.51 -1.81 7.08
N GLY A 13 -6.96 -2.86 6.37
CA GLY A 13 -6.98 -2.89 4.91
C GLY A 13 -8.05 -1.98 4.31
N ALA A 14 -9.21 -1.86 4.95
CA ALA A 14 -10.22 -0.88 4.59
C ALA A 14 -9.76 0.54 4.93
N ALA A 15 -9.12 0.73 6.09
CA ALA A 15 -8.52 2.02 6.46
C ALA A 15 -7.44 2.47 5.47
N TRP A 16 -6.56 1.56 5.04
CA TRP A 16 -5.60 1.79 3.95
C TRP A 16 -6.31 2.29 2.70
N ALA A 17 -7.30 1.55 2.22
CA ALA A 17 -7.98 1.87 0.96
C ALA A 17 -8.66 3.25 1.03
N VAL A 18 -9.38 3.54 2.12
CA VAL A 18 -10.05 4.83 2.31
C VAL A 18 -9.06 5.98 2.42
N LEU A 19 -8.04 5.85 3.28
CA LEU A 19 -7.05 6.91 3.48
C LEU A 19 -6.26 7.20 2.21
N ALA A 20 -5.87 6.16 1.46
CA ALA A 20 -5.17 6.34 0.19
C ALA A 20 -6.08 7.03 -0.85
N VAL A 21 -7.36 6.66 -0.95
CA VAL A 21 -8.30 7.35 -1.85
C VAL A 21 -8.46 8.83 -1.45
N VAL A 22 -8.62 9.12 -0.16
CA VAL A 22 -8.72 10.51 0.33
C VAL A 22 -7.43 11.27 0.03
N ALA A 23 -6.25 10.66 0.23
CA ALA A 23 -4.98 11.28 -0.10
C ALA A 23 -4.84 11.60 -1.59
N ILE A 24 -5.30 10.72 -2.48
CA ILE A 24 -5.32 10.94 -3.94
C ILE A 24 -6.26 12.09 -4.31
N VAL A 25 -7.43 12.16 -3.69
CA VAL A 25 -8.44 13.19 -3.99
C VAL A 25 -8.04 14.56 -3.46
N VAL A 26 -7.36 14.62 -2.31
CA VAL A 26 -6.86 15.85 -1.69
C VAL A 26 -5.55 16.32 -2.31
N GLY A 27 -4.73 15.39 -2.81
CA GLY A 27 -3.44 15.69 -3.40
C GLY A 27 -3.56 16.52 -4.67
N PRO A 28 -2.45 17.15 -5.08
CA PRO A 28 -2.44 17.94 -6.30
C PRO A 28 -2.68 17.07 -7.52
N GLY A 29 -3.09 17.71 -8.62
CA GLY A 29 -3.23 17.06 -9.93
C GLY A 29 -1.88 16.64 -10.55
N GLU A 30 -1.73 16.86 -11.85
CA GLU A 30 -0.53 16.45 -12.56
C GLU A 30 0.73 17.16 -12.04
N THR A 31 1.63 16.37 -11.44
CA THR A 31 2.92 16.83 -10.95
C THR A 31 3.87 17.16 -12.11
N PRO A 32 4.85 18.08 -11.95
CA PRO A 32 5.83 18.40 -12.98
C PRO A 32 6.74 17.21 -13.33
N GLU A 33 6.99 16.97 -14.61
CA GLU A 33 7.97 15.98 -15.09
C GLU A 33 9.40 16.33 -14.66
N GLY A 34 10.32 15.36 -14.65
CA GLY A 34 11.69 15.54 -14.16
C GLY A 34 12.51 16.58 -14.93
N ASP A 35 12.22 16.78 -16.22
CA ASP A 35 12.84 17.78 -17.09
C ASP A 35 12.06 19.10 -17.17
N SER A 36 11.00 19.25 -16.36
CA SER A 36 10.21 20.48 -16.31
C SER A 36 11.08 21.69 -16.00
N ARG A 37 10.78 22.82 -16.64
CA ARG A 37 11.50 24.08 -16.44
C ARG A 37 11.45 24.51 -14.95
N PRO A 38 12.54 25.08 -14.41
CA PRO A 38 12.60 25.47 -12.98
C PRO A 38 11.41 26.28 -12.48
N PHE A 39 10.96 27.28 -13.23
CA PHE A 39 9.84 28.12 -12.83
C PHE A 39 8.51 27.35 -12.76
N LYS A 40 8.31 26.32 -13.59
CA LYS A 40 7.10 25.48 -13.58
C LYS A 40 7.06 24.64 -12.31
N VAL A 41 8.21 24.12 -11.89
CA VAL A 41 8.35 23.37 -10.63
C VAL A 41 8.04 24.29 -9.45
N VAL A 42 8.69 25.45 -9.35
CA VAL A 42 8.43 26.40 -8.26
C VAL A 42 6.97 26.82 -8.21
N HIS A 43 6.38 27.19 -9.34
CA HIS A 43 4.96 27.56 -9.40
C HIS A 43 4.04 26.45 -8.93
N PHE A 44 4.29 25.20 -9.33
CA PHE A 44 3.48 24.06 -8.89
C PHE A 44 3.54 23.86 -7.37
N TYR A 45 4.75 23.78 -6.81
CA TYR A 45 4.92 23.52 -5.37
C TYR A 45 4.42 24.68 -4.50
N SER A 46 4.53 25.94 -4.95
CA SER A 46 3.98 27.09 -4.22
C SER A 46 2.47 27.21 -4.31
N SER A 47 1.87 26.78 -5.42
CA SER A 47 0.40 26.77 -5.57
C SER A 47 -0.29 25.60 -4.87
N HIS A 48 0.41 24.49 -4.67
CA HIS A 48 -0.17 23.26 -4.11
C HIS A 48 0.47 22.82 -2.79
N THR A 49 1.17 23.71 -2.06
CA THR A 49 1.91 23.35 -0.83
C THR A 49 1.03 22.59 0.17
N SER A 50 -0.14 23.14 0.50
CA SER A 50 -1.05 22.53 1.50
C SER A 50 -1.63 21.18 1.05
N GLU A 51 -1.89 21.02 -0.24
CA GLU A 51 -2.40 19.77 -0.82
C GLU A 51 -1.33 18.67 -0.78
N ILE A 52 -0.09 19.01 -1.15
CA ILE A 52 1.06 18.09 -1.11
C ILE A 52 1.33 17.64 0.32
N GLU A 53 1.39 18.59 1.27
CA GLU A 53 1.66 18.28 2.67
C GLU A 53 0.56 17.40 3.27
N THR A 54 -0.72 17.75 3.03
CA THR A 54 -1.87 16.99 3.54
C THR A 54 -1.92 15.59 2.95
N ALA A 55 -1.75 15.46 1.62
CA ALA A 55 -1.72 14.18 0.95
C ALA A 55 -0.55 13.31 1.43
N GLY A 56 0.64 13.89 1.63
CA GLY A 56 1.81 13.19 2.16
C GLY A 56 1.59 12.62 3.57
N ILE A 57 0.98 13.39 4.46
CA ILE A 57 0.60 12.93 5.80
C ILE A 57 -0.43 11.79 5.70
N LEU A 58 -1.48 11.96 4.89
CA LEU A 58 -2.51 10.95 4.71
C LEU A 58 -1.94 9.64 4.14
N PHE A 59 -1.06 9.72 3.14
CA PHE A 59 -0.38 8.54 2.58
C PHE A 59 0.53 7.87 3.60
N THR A 60 1.22 8.63 4.44
CA THR A 60 2.05 8.06 5.52
C THR A 60 1.19 7.22 6.46
N ILE A 61 0.05 7.75 6.91
CA ILE A 61 -0.89 7.00 7.77
C ILE A 61 -1.51 5.82 7.01
N ALA A 62 -1.82 6.00 5.73
CA ALA A 62 -2.35 4.94 4.88
C ALA A 62 -1.36 3.77 4.80
N PHE A 63 -0.08 4.01 4.49
CA PHE A 63 0.93 2.96 4.39
C PHE A 63 1.17 2.23 5.71
N LEU A 64 1.03 2.92 6.85
CA LEU A 64 1.02 2.25 8.17
C LEU A 64 -0.16 1.28 8.29
N ALA A 65 -1.37 1.70 7.90
CA ALA A 65 -2.54 0.83 7.88
C ALA A 65 -2.37 -0.35 6.91
N PHE A 66 -1.72 -0.12 5.76
CA PHE A 66 -1.40 -1.17 4.79
C PHE A 66 -0.40 -2.18 5.31
N LEU A 67 0.63 -1.73 6.05
CA LEU A 67 1.59 -2.61 6.71
C LEU A 67 0.90 -3.49 7.76
N LEU A 68 0.03 -2.91 8.59
CA LEU A 68 -0.76 -3.64 9.59
C LEU A 68 -1.71 -4.65 8.91
N PHE A 69 -2.32 -4.27 7.79
CA PHE A 69 -3.16 -5.16 6.99
C PHE A 69 -2.34 -6.33 6.44
N SER A 70 -1.17 -6.06 5.89
CA SER A 70 -0.27 -7.09 5.37
C SER A 70 0.21 -8.04 6.47
N GLY A 71 0.45 -7.54 7.68
CA GLY A 71 0.75 -8.38 8.85
C GLY A 71 -0.41 -9.32 9.19
N SER A 72 -1.64 -8.80 9.19
CA SER A 72 -2.86 -9.59 9.42
C SER A 72 -3.10 -10.64 8.32
N LEU A 73 -2.87 -10.25 7.07
CA LEU A 73 -2.95 -11.14 5.91
C LEU A 73 -1.90 -12.25 5.99
N ARG A 74 -0.64 -11.93 6.31
CA ARG A 74 0.41 -12.93 6.54
C ARG A 74 0.00 -13.91 7.65
N ALA A 75 -0.54 -13.40 8.76
CA ALA A 75 -1.00 -14.22 9.87
C ALA A 75 -2.15 -15.17 9.47
N HIS A 76 -2.98 -14.76 8.50
CA HIS A 76 -4.03 -15.59 7.93
C HIS A 76 -3.49 -16.65 6.98
N LEU A 77 -2.58 -16.28 6.08
CA LEU A 77 -2.01 -17.18 5.06
C LEU A 77 -1.11 -18.26 5.66
N ARG A 78 -0.34 -17.94 6.71
CA ARG A 78 0.56 -18.91 7.39
C ARG A 78 -0.16 -20.07 8.07
N ARG A 79 -1.50 -20.02 8.19
CA ARG A 79 -2.30 -21.18 8.64
C ARG A 79 -2.19 -22.36 7.68
N THR A 80 -1.76 -22.12 6.45
CA THR A 80 -1.37 -23.15 5.47
C THR A 80 0.17 -23.18 5.39
N PRO A 81 0.86 -24.17 5.98
CA PRO A 81 2.32 -24.18 6.08
C PRO A 81 3.04 -24.07 4.72
N ALA A 82 2.48 -24.69 3.67
CA ALA A 82 3.05 -24.70 2.33
C ALA A 82 3.17 -23.32 1.66
N VAL A 83 2.50 -22.28 2.19
CA VAL A 83 2.53 -20.92 1.62
C VAL A 83 3.16 -19.89 2.55
N GLU A 84 3.69 -20.30 3.69
CA GLU A 84 4.33 -19.39 4.66
C GLU A 84 5.50 -18.56 4.06
N PRO A 85 6.40 -19.13 3.22
CA PRO A 85 7.45 -18.35 2.58
C PRO A 85 6.90 -17.25 1.68
N LEU A 86 5.84 -17.54 0.92
CA LEU A 86 5.16 -16.57 0.05
C LEU A 86 4.51 -15.45 0.88
N ALA A 87 3.83 -15.81 1.96
CA ALA A 87 3.21 -14.84 2.87
C ALA A 87 4.25 -13.91 3.54
N THR A 88 5.45 -14.44 3.82
CA THR A 88 6.57 -13.67 4.38
C THR A 88 7.17 -12.72 3.36
N LEU A 89 7.40 -13.18 2.13
CA LEU A 89 7.85 -12.33 1.02
C LEU A 89 6.84 -11.21 0.70
N ALA A 90 5.55 -11.53 0.72
CA ALA A 90 4.49 -10.53 0.54
C ALA A 90 4.56 -9.42 1.60
N LEU A 91 4.77 -9.76 2.87
CA LEU A 91 4.94 -8.75 3.92
C LEU A 91 6.21 -7.91 3.70
N GLY A 92 7.33 -8.54 3.36
CA GLY A 92 8.57 -7.83 3.03
C GLY A 92 8.41 -6.86 1.85
N ALA A 93 7.59 -7.24 0.87
CA ALA A 93 7.27 -6.40 -0.28
C ALA A 93 6.52 -5.12 0.11
N VAL A 94 5.65 -5.18 1.13
CA VAL A 94 4.98 -3.98 1.66
C VAL A 94 5.95 -3.06 2.37
N VAL A 95 6.93 -3.59 3.10
CA VAL A 95 7.98 -2.78 3.74
C VAL A 95 8.83 -2.09 2.68
N LEU A 96 9.23 -2.81 1.63
CA LEU A 96 9.97 -2.24 0.49
C LEU A 96 9.18 -1.11 -0.20
N MET A 97 7.93 -1.41 -0.57
CA MET A 97 7.05 -0.47 -1.25
C MET A 97 6.75 0.76 -0.40
N GLY A 98 6.30 0.55 0.84
CA GLY A 98 5.94 1.62 1.77
C GLY A 98 7.15 2.45 2.19
N GLY A 99 8.32 1.84 2.35
CA GLY A 99 9.56 2.55 2.63
C GLY A 99 9.95 3.48 1.49
N ALA A 100 9.92 2.99 0.25
CA ALA A 100 10.23 3.80 -0.93
C ALA A 100 9.20 4.90 -1.17
N ALA A 101 7.90 4.60 -1.04
CA ALA A 101 6.84 5.58 -1.13
C ALA A 101 6.96 6.66 -0.03
N GLY A 102 7.35 6.27 1.19
CA GLY A 102 7.60 7.19 2.29
C GLY A 102 8.80 8.10 2.05
N ILE A 103 9.88 7.58 1.45
CA ILE A 103 11.04 8.39 1.04
C ILE A 103 10.65 9.39 -0.04
N GLY A 104 9.97 8.94 -1.11
CA GLY A 104 9.51 9.83 -2.18
C GLY A 104 8.55 10.89 -1.66
N GLY A 105 7.52 10.51 -0.92
CA GLY A 105 6.58 11.43 -0.31
C GLY A 105 7.24 12.41 0.67
N GLY A 106 8.26 11.97 1.41
CA GLY A 106 9.03 12.84 2.30
C GLY A 106 9.86 13.89 1.55
N ILE A 107 10.40 13.53 0.37
CA ILE A 107 11.10 14.47 -0.52
C ILE A 107 10.11 15.52 -1.05
N GLU A 108 8.94 15.09 -1.55
CA GLU A 108 7.90 16.00 -2.07
C GLU A 108 7.36 16.93 -0.98
N PHE A 109 7.08 16.37 0.20
CA PHE A 109 6.67 17.14 1.38
C PHE A 109 7.73 18.19 1.74
N GLY A 110 8.99 17.77 1.85
CA GLY A 110 10.08 18.68 2.20
C GLY A 110 10.29 19.78 1.16
N LEU A 111 10.15 19.46 -0.12
CA LEU A 111 10.23 20.44 -1.21
C LEU A 111 9.08 21.44 -1.16
N ALA A 112 7.85 20.97 -0.95
CA ALA A 112 6.68 21.84 -0.79
C ALA A 112 6.85 22.79 0.41
N HIS A 113 7.22 22.24 1.57
CA HIS A 113 7.37 22.99 2.81
C HIS A 113 8.43 24.10 2.74
N ASN A 114 9.48 23.87 1.95
CA ASN A 114 10.63 24.77 1.86
C ASN A 114 10.70 25.53 0.52
N ILE A 115 9.63 25.53 -0.27
CA ILE A 115 9.68 26.03 -1.66
C ILE A 115 10.12 27.51 -1.76
N ASP A 116 9.74 28.33 -0.77
CA ASP A 116 10.10 29.75 -0.70
C ASP A 116 11.55 30.00 -0.24
N HIS A 117 12.25 28.96 0.21
CA HIS A 117 13.60 29.02 0.77
C HIS A 117 14.66 28.37 -0.15
N VAL A 118 14.26 27.87 -1.31
CA VAL A 118 15.15 27.20 -2.27
C VAL A 118 15.19 27.95 -3.60
N THR A 119 16.32 27.85 -4.30
CA THR A 119 16.40 28.39 -5.66
C THR A 119 15.60 27.51 -6.63
N PRO A 120 15.13 28.06 -7.77
CA PRO A 120 14.43 27.28 -8.78
C PRO A 120 15.23 26.07 -9.29
N GLN A 121 16.55 26.19 -9.36
CA GLN A 121 17.44 25.10 -9.79
C GLN A 121 17.50 23.97 -8.76
N VAL A 122 17.51 24.31 -7.47
CA VAL A 122 17.44 23.31 -6.39
C VAL A 122 16.08 22.61 -6.42
N ALA A 123 14.98 23.37 -6.56
CA ALA A 123 13.64 22.79 -6.66
C ALA A 123 13.52 21.81 -7.85
N GLN A 124 14.06 22.16 -9.02
CA GLN A 124 14.08 21.28 -10.18
C GLN A 124 14.89 19.99 -9.93
N ALA A 125 16.09 20.11 -9.35
CA ALA A 125 16.94 18.96 -9.06
C ALA A 125 16.27 18.00 -8.05
N VAL A 126 15.65 18.54 -7.00
CA VAL A 126 14.91 17.74 -6.01
C VAL A 126 13.68 17.09 -6.63
N ASN A 127 12.93 17.80 -7.47
CA ASN A 127 11.79 17.23 -8.21
C ASN A 127 12.22 16.04 -9.09
N LEU A 128 13.33 16.19 -9.84
CA LEU A 128 13.88 15.08 -10.62
C LEU A 128 14.18 13.86 -9.74
N VAL A 129 14.88 14.05 -8.62
CA VAL A 129 15.18 12.95 -7.69
C VAL A 129 13.91 12.29 -7.16
N SER A 130 12.89 13.08 -6.81
CA SER A 130 11.59 12.54 -6.35
C SER A 130 10.93 11.63 -7.40
N ARG A 131 11.06 11.97 -8.69
CA ARG A 131 10.49 11.14 -9.77
C ARG A 131 11.19 9.80 -9.96
N GLU A 132 12.48 9.72 -9.63
CA GLU A 132 13.29 8.53 -9.88
C GLU A 132 13.23 7.49 -8.74
N VAL A 133 12.78 7.87 -7.54
CA VAL A 133 12.71 6.94 -6.38
C VAL A 133 11.50 5.99 -6.40
N PHE A 134 10.78 5.93 -7.52
CA PHE A 134 9.55 5.13 -7.66
C PHE A 134 9.79 3.64 -7.97
N LEU A 135 10.94 3.25 -8.55
CA LEU A 135 11.17 1.85 -8.97
C LEU A 135 11.02 0.81 -7.85
N PRO A 136 11.47 1.03 -6.59
CA PRO A 136 11.26 0.06 -5.54
C PRO A 136 9.78 -0.12 -5.16
N VAL A 137 8.92 0.89 -5.39
CA VAL A 137 7.46 0.78 -5.24
C VAL A 137 6.91 -0.23 -6.25
N VAL A 138 7.37 -0.18 -7.49
CA VAL A 138 7.03 -1.17 -8.53
C VAL A 138 7.42 -2.58 -8.10
N VAL A 139 8.68 -2.75 -7.68
CA VAL A 139 9.20 -4.06 -7.24
C VAL A 139 8.37 -4.62 -6.10
N GLY A 140 8.05 -3.80 -5.10
CA GLY A 140 7.19 -4.20 -3.99
C GLY A 140 5.77 -4.56 -4.43
N GLY A 141 5.15 -3.78 -5.32
CA GLY A 141 3.82 -4.10 -5.87
C GLY A 141 3.79 -5.43 -6.63
N VAL A 142 4.80 -5.70 -7.46
CA VAL A 142 4.95 -6.96 -8.21
C VAL A 142 5.10 -8.15 -7.25
N ILE A 143 6.04 -8.07 -6.30
CA ILE A 143 6.28 -9.17 -5.34
C ILE A 143 5.05 -9.41 -4.48
N PHE A 144 4.40 -8.33 -4.00
CA PHE A 144 3.19 -8.41 -3.19
C PHE A 144 2.06 -9.14 -3.94
N GLY A 145 1.78 -8.75 -5.18
CA GLY A 145 0.74 -9.37 -6.00
C GLY A 145 1.04 -10.82 -6.34
N LEU A 146 2.27 -11.12 -6.79
CA LEU A 146 2.68 -12.49 -7.12
C LEU A 146 2.63 -13.42 -5.91
N CYS A 147 3.20 -13.01 -4.78
CA CYS A 147 3.29 -13.87 -3.61
C CYS A 147 1.91 -14.15 -2.99
N ASN A 148 1.07 -13.13 -2.83
CA ASN A 148 -0.30 -13.33 -2.35
C ASN A 148 -1.14 -14.12 -3.36
N GLY A 149 -1.01 -13.82 -4.65
CA GLY A 149 -1.71 -14.54 -5.71
C GLY A 149 -1.41 -16.04 -5.69
N LEU A 150 -0.13 -16.39 -5.68
CA LEU A 150 0.33 -17.78 -5.60
C LEU A 150 -0.06 -18.44 -4.28
N ALA A 151 0.01 -17.73 -3.14
CA ALA A 151 -0.41 -18.27 -1.85
C ALA A 151 -1.91 -18.64 -1.85
N ILE A 152 -2.76 -17.78 -2.41
CA ILE A 152 -4.21 -18.02 -2.55
C ILE A 152 -4.48 -19.19 -3.48
N LEU A 153 -3.82 -19.24 -4.64
CA LEU A 153 -4.02 -20.32 -5.61
C LEU A 153 -3.51 -21.69 -5.13
N ARG A 154 -2.54 -21.71 -4.21
CA ARG A 154 -1.97 -22.91 -3.56
C ARG A 154 -2.71 -23.37 -2.30
N GLY A 155 -3.91 -22.85 -2.04
CA GLY A 155 -4.78 -23.36 -0.97
C GLY A 155 -4.76 -22.54 0.32
N ALA A 156 -4.34 -21.28 0.28
CA ALA A 156 -4.73 -20.37 1.34
C ALA A 156 -6.26 -20.20 1.37
N LEU A 157 -6.78 -19.92 2.56
CA LEU A 157 -8.19 -19.90 2.85
C LEU A 157 -8.89 -18.62 2.34
N LEU A 158 -8.77 -18.32 1.04
CA LEU A 158 -9.44 -17.22 0.34
C LEU A 158 -9.95 -17.71 -1.04
N PRO A 159 -10.99 -17.08 -1.60
CA PRO A 159 -11.49 -17.41 -2.94
C PRO A 159 -10.40 -17.38 -4.03
N ARG A 160 -10.36 -18.40 -4.90
CA ARG A 160 -9.33 -18.54 -5.95
C ARG A 160 -9.27 -17.36 -6.92
N TRP A 161 -10.41 -16.71 -7.18
CA TRP A 161 -10.47 -15.54 -8.07
C TRP A 161 -9.62 -14.37 -7.55
N LEU A 162 -9.53 -14.18 -6.23
CA LEU A 162 -8.67 -13.15 -5.64
C LEU A 162 -7.19 -13.43 -5.87
N GLY A 163 -6.83 -14.72 -5.98
CA GLY A 163 -5.48 -15.11 -6.36
C GLY A 163 -5.14 -14.61 -7.76
N TRP A 164 -6.03 -14.83 -8.73
CA TRP A 164 -5.87 -14.34 -10.10
C TRP A 164 -5.85 -12.81 -10.20
N VAL A 165 -6.72 -12.12 -9.47
CA VAL A 165 -6.70 -10.65 -9.43
C VAL A 165 -5.37 -10.13 -8.90
N ALA A 166 -4.79 -10.76 -7.87
CA ALA A 166 -3.47 -10.39 -7.36
C ALA A 166 -2.33 -10.64 -8.38
N ILE A 167 -2.44 -11.69 -9.21
CA ILE A 167 -1.50 -11.90 -10.33
C ILE A 167 -1.65 -10.80 -11.39
N VAL A 168 -2.89 -10.45 -11.78
CA VAL A 168 -3.14 -9.35 -12.73
C VAL A 168 -2.59 -8.04 -12.18
N MET A 169 -2.81 -7.75 -10.90
CA MET A 169 -2.26 -6.59 -10.21
C MET A 169 -0.72 -6.55 -10.32
N ALA A 170 -0.03 -7.68 -10.08
CA ALA A 170 1.42 -7.73 -10.26
C ALA A 170 1.86 -7.43 -11.69
N ILE A 171 1.15 -7.96 -12.69
CA ILE A 171 1.43 -7.67 -14.12
C ILE A 171 1.26 -6.18 -14.40
N THR A 172 0.20 -5.55 -13.90
CA THR A 172 -0.03 -4.12 -14.10
C THR A 172 1.03 -3.23 -13.43
N PHE A 173 1.57 -3.63 -12.27
CA PHE A 173 2.70 -2.93 -11.67
C PHE A 173 3.98 -3.08 -12.52
N ALA A 174 4.21 -4.25 -13.12
CA ALA A 174 5.41 -4.49 -13.94
C ALA A 174 5.41 -3.74 -15.28
N VAL A 175 4.25 -3.23 -15.73
CA VAL A 175 4.09 -2.55 -17.02
C VAL A 175 3.91 -1.05 -16.77
N PRO A 176 4.91 -0.19 -17.07
CA PRO A 176 4.88 1.21 -16.65
C PRO A 176 3.60 2.00 -17.01
N PRO A 177 3.06 1.89 -18.24
CA PRO A 177 1.81 2.57 -18.58
C PRO A 177 0.59 2.09 -17.77
N ALA A 178 0.63 0.90 -17.17
CA ALA A 178 -0.47 0.27 -16.46
C ALA A 178 -0.35 0.36 -14.93
N ILE A 179 0.67 1.02 -14.39
CA ILE A 179 0.92 1.09 -12.94
C ILE A 179 -0.29 1.65 -12.17
N PHE A 180 -0.96 2.67 -12.71
CA PHE A 180 -2.17 3.24 -12.11
C PHE A 180 -3.29 2.21 -11.94
N VAL A 181 -3.45 1.32 -12.92
CA VAL A 181 -4.40 0.19 -12.82
C VAL A 181 -3.98 -0.74 -11.69
N GLY A 182 -2.67 -0.98 -11.52
CA GLY A 182 -2.12 -1.75 -10.40
C GLY A 182 -2.48 -1.16 -9.04
N PHE A 183 -2.36 0.16 -8.86
CA PHE A 183 -2.78 0.82 -7.62
C PHE A 183 -4.29 0.71 -7.37
N ILE A 184 -5.12 0.91 -8.39
CA ILE A 184 -6.58 0.76 -8.27
C ILE A 184 -6.92 -0.67 -7.85
N LEU A 185 -6.30 -1.67 -8.50
CA LEU A 185 -6.45 -3.07 -8.14
C LEU A 185 -5.99 -3.33 -6.71
N LEU A 186 -4.88 -2.75 -6.26
CA LEU A 186 -4.39 -2.89 -4.89
C LEU A 186 -5.41 -2.37 -3.88
N LEU A 187 -5.96 -1.17 -4.09
CA LEU A 187 -6.96 -0.57 -3.20
C LEU A 187 -8.22 -1.42 -3.12
N ALA A 188 -8.78 -1.79 -4.29
CA ALA A 188 -9.99 -2.59 -4.37
C ALA A 188 -9.80 -4.00 -3.81
N TRP A 189 -8.68 -4.65 -4.14
CA TRP A 189 -8.35 -5.99 -3.68
C TRP A 189 -8.13 -6.01 -2.17
N SER A 190 -7.38 -5.05 -1.61
CA SER A 190 -7.16 -4.93 -0.17
C SER A 190 -8.47 -4.73 0.58
N LEU A 191 -9.39 -3.89 0.06
CA LEU A 191 -10.70 -3.68 0.66
C LEU A 191 -11.52 -4.98 0.66
N VAL A 192 -11.58 -5.70 -0.46
CA VAL A 192 -12.33 -6.96 -0.55
C VAL A 192 -11.75 -8.01 0.40
N VAL A 193 -10.42 -8.19 0.42
CA VAL A 193 -9.76 -9.16 1.30
C VAL A 193 -9.96 -8.81 2.77
N ALA A 194 -9.87 -7.52 3.13
CA ALA A 194 -10.16 -7.04 4.47
C ALA A 194 -11.57 -7.41 4.92
N VAL A 195 -12.58 -7.14 4.08
CA VAL A 195 -13.99 -7.45 4.37
C VAL A 195 -14.19 -8.96 4.49
N LEU A 196 -13.67 -9.77 3.58
CA LEU A 196 -13.80 -11.23 3.65
C LEU A 196 -13.14 -11.84 4.88
N MET A 197 -11.98 -11.32 5.28
CA MET A 197 -11.30 -11.75 6.50
C MET A 197 -12.06 -11.33 7.76
N PHE A 198 -12.69 -10.15 7.74
CA PHE A 198 -13.50 -9.65 8.85
C PHE A 198 -14.82 -10.40 9.03
N LEU A 199 -15.50 -10.75 7.93
CA LEU A 199 -16.79 -11.45 7.95
C LEU A 199 -16.67 -12.94 8.29
N ARG A 200 -15.47 -13.48 8.38
CA ARG A 200 -15.28 -14.91 8.65
C ARG A 200 -15.56 -15.20 10.13
N PRO A 201 -16.49 -16.11 10.45
CA PRO A 201 -16.74 -16.50 11.84
C PRO A 201 -15.44 -17.02 12.45
N GLY A 202 -14.99 -16.39 13.55
CA GLY A 202 -13.93 -16.95 14.38
C GLY A 202 -14.37 -18.35 14.78
N GLY A 203 -13.52 -19.35 14.53
CA GLY A 203 -13.86 -20.74 14.80
C GLY A 203 -14.45 -20.84 16.20
N ALA A 204 -15.68 -21.36 16.30
CA ALA A 204 -16.24 -21.76 17.57
C ALA A 204 -15.19 -22.64 18.23
N GLU A 205 -14.68 -22.22 19.39
CA GLU A 205 -13.92 -23.13 20.24
C GLU A 205 -14.79 -24.38 20.39
N PRO A 206 -14.27 -25.58 20.09
CA PRO A 206 -15.00 -26.79 20.42
C PRO A 206 -15.32 -26.69 21.91
N SER A 207 -16.60 -26.61 22.24
CA SER A 207 -17.06 -26.70 23.63
C SER A 207 -16.39 -27.93 24.20
N VAL A 208 -15.45 -27.73 25.13
CA VAL A 208 -14.86 -28.82 25.89
C VAL A 208 -16.03 -29.47 26.60
N VAL A 209 -16.52 -30.58 26.04
CA VAL A 209 -17.50 -31.43 26.70
C VAL A 209 -16.78 -31.92 27.95
N PRO A 210 -17.24 -31.57 29.17
CA PRO A 210 -16.64 -32.12 30.36
C PRO A 210 -16.90 -33.62 30.31
N VAL A 211 -15.84 -34.39 30.13
CA VAL A 211 -15.90 -35.84 30.34
C VAL A 211 -16.00 -36.03 31.85
N GLY A 212 -17.23 -36.18 32.33
CA GLY A 212 -17.61 -36.89 33.55
C GLY A 212 -17.07 -36.39 34.90
N ALA A 213 -17.99 -36.10 35.80
CA ALA A 213 -17.89 -36.51 37.20
C ALA A 213 -19.27 -37.03 37.64
#